data_AF-A0A939CEP3-F1
#
_entry.id   AF-A0A939CEP3-F1
#
_cell.length_a   1.000
_cell.length_b   1.000
_cell.length_c   1.000
_cell.angle_alpha   90.00
_cell.angle_beta   90.00
_cell.angle_gamma   90.00
#
_symmetry.space_group_name_H-M   'P 1'
#
loop_
_entity.id
_entity.type
_entity.pdbx_description
1 polymer ?
#
loop_
_entity_poly.entity_id
_entity_poly.type
_entity_poly.pdbx_seq_one_letter_code
_entity_poly.pdbx_strand_id
1 'polypeptide(L)'
;MDAFLSALNMFFTTFKAAVFVPVFIFVIALAMGVKPKKAFFSALSAGVGLEGFSLVIGSYSPILSPIIDNMINAVGINLPIVDLGWQTTSIIAYSYQVGMIYIAVAIALQVILYLVHYTTVFQAGDLWNNYSYFAWGSCLFVLTGNFWLAMACMVVQQLYTLLCTEVIAKRWSNYYGYPNCTIASLHTATVGIFAVPLNLLLDKLGLYKVNADPTVLRKKLGFIGEPMTLGLFLGLFIGIVGDFNKLGDLATWGEITTCGIATAAVMAVFPKVSGIFAGSFSPITEAGKKKMKAAGHADREWYLAVNDATGYGEAATLITGILLMPTTLVVSFILPGNLVLPMLDLVAIPYIIQPFVACSNGNILKSFIGGLIFMIANLYFCTLTGPAFTDVAISTGIDLQGATMVTSLVILGQPVGAVIFLAFLTQNPIIIGAVVVVYVICYVLVHKNMTAIHEFIENSALNHMTKKVEAAA
;
A
#
# COMPACT_ATOMS: atom_id res chain seq x y z
N MET A 1 13.09 -27.30 -16.78
CA MET A 1 12.78 -25.92 -16.40
C MET A 1 11.31 -25.61 -16.67
N ASP A 2 10.80 -25.91 -17.86
CA ASP A 2 9.42 -25.62 -18.27
C ASP A 2 8.36 -26.30 -17.38
N ALA A 3 8.52 -27.59 -17.05
CA ALA A 3 7.59 -28.27 -16.16
C ALA A 3 7.53 -27.64 -14.74
N PHE A 4 8.66 -27.17 -14.22
CA PHE A 4 8.72 -26.50 -12.92
C PHE A 4 8.08 -25.10 -12.98
N LEU A 5 8.40 -24.31 -14.01
CA LEU A 5 7.83 -22.98 -14.19
C LEU A 5 6.32 -23.05 -14.47
N SER A 6 5.85 -24.05 -15.22
CA SER A 6 4.42 -24.29 -15.44
C SER A 6 3.71 -24.75 -14.17
N ALA A 7 4.33 -25.63 -13.37
CA ALA A 7 3.76 -26.03 -12.08
C ALA A 7 3.71 -24.84 -11.10
N LEU A 8 4.74 -24.00 -11.09
CA LEU A 8 4.78 -22.79 -10.28
C LEU A 8 3.72 -21.78 -10.74
N ASN A 9 3.59 -21.53 -12.04
CA ASN A 9 2.51 -20.70 -12.61
C ASN A 9 1.13 -21.23 -12.21
N MET A 10 0.88 -22.53 -12.41
CA MET A 10 -0.38 -23.18 -12.04
C MET A 10 -0.67 -23.06 -10.55
N PHE A 11 0.34 -23.19 -9.67
CA PHE A 11 0.16 -23.01 -8.24
C PHE A 11 -0.34 -21.59 -7.89
N PHE A 12 0.33 -20.55 -8.37
CA PHE A 12 -0.04 -19.16 -8.02
C PHE A 12 -1.30 -18.67 -8.73
N THR A 13 -1.66 -19.23 -9.89
CA THR A 13 -2.93 -18.93 -10.57
C THR A 13 -4.11 -19.71 -9.98
N THR A 14 -3.86 -20.89 -9.39
CA THR A 14 -4.90 -21.72 -8.75
C THR A 14 -5.20 -21.28 -7.32
N PHE A 15 -4.16 -20.99 -6.51
CA PHE A 15 -4.33 -20.68 -5.10
C PHE A 15 -4.27 -19.16 -4.85
N LYS A 16 -5.35 -18.61 -4.28
CA LYS A 16 -5.41 -17.20 -3.85
C LYS A 16 -4.44 -16.91 -2.69
N ALA A 17 -4.13 -15.63 -2.49
CA ALA A 17 -3.29 -15.13 -1.38
C ALA A 17 -3.65 -15.75 -0.02
N ALA A 18 -4.95 -15.76 0.31
CA ALA A 18 -5.47 -16.27 1.57
C ALA A 18 -5.18 -17.76 1.81
N VAL A 19 -4.81 -18.51 0.77
CA VAL A 19 -4.46 -19.94 0.85
C VAL A 19 -2.94 -20.12 0.96
N PHE A 20 -2.15 -19.53 0.06
CA PHE A 20 -0.71 -19.82 0.05
C PHE A 20 0.08 -19.02 1.07
N VAL A 21 -0.32 -17.78 1.42
CA VAL A 21 0.38 -16.96 2.42
C VAL A 21 0.44 -17.68 3.79
N PRO A 22 -0.65 -18.26 4.32
CA PRO A 22 -0.60 -19.13 5.50
C PRO A 22 0.43 -20.25 5.43
N VAL A 23 0.55 -20.92 4.29
CA VAL A 23 1.48 -22.04 4.11
C VAL A 23 2.92 -21.55 4.29
N PHE A 24 3.28 -20.42 3.68
CA PHE A 24 4.61 -19.83 3.85
C PHE A 24 4.85 -19.37 5.29
N ILE A 25 3.87 -18.69 5.92
CA ILE A 25 3.95 -18.26 7.32
C ILE A 25 4.14 -19.47 8.25
N PHE A 26 3.47 -20.58 7.98
CA PHE A 26 3.63 -21.83 8.75
C PHE A 26 5.06 -22.36 8.64
N VAL A 27 5.61 -22.45 7.43
CA VAL A 27 6.98 -22.93 7.18
C VAL A 27 8.01 -22.00 7.84
N ILE A 28 7.85 -20.68 7.70
CA ILE A 28 8.73 -19.68 8.32
C ILE A 28 8.66 -19.79 9.84
N ALA A 29 7.46 -19.88 10.42
CA ALA A 29 7.28 -20.02 11.87
C ALA A 29 7.99 -21.28 12.41
N LEU A 30 7.84 -22.42 11.73
CA LEU A 30 8.55 -23.65 12.09
C LEU A 30 10.08 -23.48 11.98
N ALA A 31 10.57 -22.91 10.87
CA ALA A 31 11.99 -22.65 10.68
C ALA A 31 12.56 -21.69 11.75
N MET A 32 11.74 -20.77 12.25
CA MET A 32 12.08 -19.86 13.35
C MET A 32 11.97 -20.50 14.73
N GLY A 33 11.56 -21.77 14.83
CA GLY A 33 11.50 -22.53 16.09
C GLY A 33 10.21 -22.32 16.88
N VAL A 34 9.14 -21.83 16.24
CA VAL A 34 7.81 -21.77 16.84
C VAL A 34 7.25 -23.19 16.94
N LYS A 35 6.64 -23.53 18.09
CA LYS A 35 6.01 -24.85 18.28
C LYS A 35 4.93 -25.11 17.21
N PRO A 36 4.82 -26.33 16.65
CA PRO A 36 3.91 -26.61 15.53
C PRO A 36 2.46 -26.15 15.72
N LYS A 37 1.88 -26.37 16.91
CA LYS A 37 0.53 -25.90 17.24
C LYS A 37 0.42 -24.37 17.15
N LYS A 38 1.36 -23.63 17.75
CA LYS A 38 1.37 -22.16 17.73
C LYS A 38 1.61 -21.65 16.30
N ALA A 39 2.51 -22.28 15.55
CA ALA A 39 2.79 -21.97 14.15
C ALA A 39 1.55 -22.16 13.26
N PHE A 40 0.81 -23.26 13.44
CA PHE A 40 -0.42 -23.55 12.69
C PHE A 40 -1.49 -22.48 12.92
N PHE A 41 -1.78 -22.13 14.18
CA PHE A 41 -2.76 -21.07 14.48
C PHE A 41 -2.29 -19.68 14.02
N SER A 42 -0.99 -19.40 14.07
CA SER A 42 -0.38 -18.20 13.45
C SER A 42 -0.74 -18.13 11.97
N ALA A 43 -0.36 -19.16 11.22
CA ALA A 43 -0.56 -19.25 9.78
C ALA A 43 -2.04 -19.16 9.40
N LEU A 44 -2.90 -19.92 10.08
CA LEU A 44 -4.34 -19.90 9.84
C LEU A 44 -4.94 -18.51 10.10
N SER A 45 -4.51 -17.82 11.16
CA SER A 45 -4.96 -16.45 11.45
C SER A 45 -4.55 -15.47 10.35
N ALA A 46 -3.38 -15.64 9.75
CA ALA A 46 -2.98 -14.84 8.60
C ALA A 46 -3.92 -15.06 7.39
N GLY A 47 -4.31 -16.30 7.13
CA GLY A 47 -5.23 -16.64 6.03
C GLY A 47 -6.63 -16.09 6.28
N VAL A 48 -7.15 -16.30 7.49
CA VAL A 48 -8.45 -15.77 7.93
C VAL A 48 -8.46 -14.24 7.87
N GLY A 49 -7.36 -13.58 8.23
CA GLY A 49 -7.21 -12.13 8.10
C GLY A 49 -7.28 -11.64 6.65
N LEU A 50 -6.51 -12.26 5.75
CA LEU A 50 -6.52 -11.93 4.31
C LEU A 50 -7.89 -12.18 3.66
N GLU A 51 -8.54 -13.29 3.98
CA GLU A 51 -9.88 -13.60 3.51
C GLU A 51 -10.89 -12.58 4.09
N GLY A 52 -10.77 -12.25 5.38
CA GLY A 52 -11.61 -11.23 6.01
C GLY A 52 -11.51 -9.87 5.32
N PHE A 53 -10.30 -9.44 4.93
CA PHE A 53 -10.13 -8.20 4.15
C PHE A 53 -10.82 -8.30 2.79
N SER A 54 -10.64 -9.43 2.10
CA SER A 54 -11.29 -9.68 0.80
C SER A 54 -12.81 -9.67 0.91
N LEU A 55 -13.39 -10.25 1.96
CA LEU A 55 -14.83 -10.25 2.22
C LEU A 55 -15.36 -8.83 2.46
N VAL A 56 -14.67 -8.04 3.29
CA VAL A 56 -15.11 -6.67 3.60
C VAL A 56 -15.00 -5.76 2.36
N ILE A 57 -13.86 -5.81 1.65
CA ILE A 57 -13.66 -5.01 0.44
C ILE A 57 -14.62 -5.46 -0.67
N GLY A 58 -14.74 -6.77 -0.90
CA GLY A 58 -15.64 -7.34 -1.90
C GLY A 58 -17.12 -7.02 -1.64
N SER A 59 -17.51 -6.80 -0.38
CA SER A 59 -18.86 -6.33 -0.04
C SER A 59 -19.01 -4.81 -0.18
N TYR A 60 -17.93 -4.04 0.00
CA TYR A 60 -17.96 -2.58 -0.02
C TYR A 60 -17.84 -2.00 -1.44
N SER A 61 -16.97 -2.56 -2.29
CA SER A 61 -16.75 -2.07 -3.66
C SER A 61 -18.03 -1.96 -4.49
N PRO A 62 -18.94 -2.96 -4.53
CA PRO A 62 -20.18 -2.87 -5.30
C PRO A 62 -21.15 -1.78 -4.82
N ILE A 63 -20.98 -1.28 -3.60
CA ILE A 63 -21.79 -0.18 -3.04
C ILE A 63 -21.23 1.17 -3.48
N LEU A 64 -19.91 1.28 -3.65
CA LEU A 64 -19.27 2.52 -4.11
C LEU A 64 -19.33 2.69 -5.62
N SER A 65 -19.28 1.60 -6.40
CA SER A 65 -19.26 1.67 -7.88
C SER A 65 -20.41 2.50 -8.47
N PRO A 66 -21.69 2.31 -8.09
CA PRO A 66 -22.80 3.10 -8.64
C PRO A 66 -22.67 4.60 -8.33
N ILE A 67 -22.16 4.94 -7.14
CA ILE A 67 -21.95 6.33 -6.70
C ILE A 67 -20.88 7.00 -7.57
N ILE A 68 -19.79 6.28 -7.85
CA ILE A 68 -18.71 6.74 -8.74
C ILE A 68 -19.27 6.92 -10.16
N ASP A 69 -20.03 5.94 -10.67
CA ASP A 69 -20.64 6.02 -12.00
C ASP A 69 -21.62 7.19 -12.12
N ASN A 70 -22.40 7.47 -11.07
CA ASN A 70 -23.29 8.62 -11.00
C ASN A 70 -22.52 9.95 -11.04
N MET A 71 -21.37 10.06 -10.33
CA MET A 71 -20.49 11.24 -10.43
C MET A 71 -19.99 11.45 -11.86
N ILE A 72 -19.52 10.40 -12.51
CA ILE A 72 -19.00 10.44 -13.88
C ILE A 72 -20.09 10.93 -14.83
N ASN A 73 -21.27 10.32 -14.76
CA ASN A 73 -22.41 10.66 -15.61
C ASN A 73 -22.91 12.09 -15.37
N ALA A 74 -22.89 12.56 -14.11
CA ALA A 74 -23.32 13.91 -13.76
C ALA A 74 -22.36 14.99 -14.25
N VAL A 75 -21.06 14.72 -14.21
CA VAL A 75 -20.01 15.66 -14.65
C VAL A 75 -19.85 15.65 -16.17
N GLY A 76 -20.20 14.54 -16.84
CA GLY A 76 -20.16 14.42 -18.30
C GLY A 76 -18.74 14.37 -18.88
N ILE A 77 -17.72 14.18 -18.05
CA ILE A 77 -16.32 14.08 -18.47
C ILE A 77 -15.97 12.60 -18.64
N ASN A 78 -15.54 12.23 -19.85
CA ASN A 78 -15.04 10.90 -20.16
C ASN A 78 -13.51 10.92 -20.31
N LEU A 79 -12.81 10.34 -19.34
CA LEU A 79 -11.35 10.23 -19.35
C LEU A 79 -10.94 8.87 -19.92
N PRO A 80 -9.99 8.81 -20.87
CA PRO A 80 -9.78 7.62 -21.70
C PRO A 80 -9.02 6.47 -21.02
N ILE A 81 -8.35 6.72 -19.89
CA ILE A 81 -7.60 5.70 -19.14
C ILE A 81 -8.42 5.30 -17.90
N VAL A 82 -8.95 4.09 -17.88
CA VAL A 82 -9.78 3.59 -16.77
C VAL A 82 -8.95 2.78 -15.78
N ASP A 83 -9.14 3.07 -14.50
CA ASP A 83 -8.51 2.33 -13.40
C ASP A 83 -9.20 0.99 -13.10
N LEU A 84 -8.53 -0.12 -13.42
CA LEU A 84 -9.03 -1.49 -13.23
C LEU A 84 -8.79 -2.06 -11.82
N GLY A 85 -8.13 -1.30 -10.95
CA GLY A 85 -7.85 -1.72 -9.60
C GLY A 85 -6.68 -2.69 -9.44
N TRP A 86 -6.21 -2.80 -8.20
CA TRP A 86 -5.07 -3.61 -7.80
C TRP A 86 -5.36 -5.11 -7.93
N GLN A 87 -6.60 -5.57 -7.74
CA GLN A 87 -6.94 -6.98 -7.90
C GLN A 87 -6.71 -7.44 -9.33
N THR A 88 -7.28 -6.73 -10.31
CA THR A 88 -7.10 -7.03 -11.74
C THR A 88 -5.63 -6.92 -12.13
N THR A 89 -4.94 -5.89 -11.63
CA THR A 89 -3.50 -5.70 -11.86
C THR A 89 -2.67 -6.86 -11.32
N SER A 90 -3.00 -7.39 -10.14
CA SER A 90 -2.30 -8.55 -9.58
C SER A 90 -2.51 -9.79 -10.45
N ILE A 91 -3.72 -10.01 -10.98
CA ILE A 91 -4.03 -11.14 -11.87
C ILE A 91 -3.20 -11.04 -13.15
N ILE A 92 -3.18 -9.87 -13.79
CA ILE A 92 -2.34 -9.58 -14.96
C ILE A 92 -0.86 -9.84 -14.63
N ALA A 93 -0.39 -9.31 -13.51
CA ALA A 93 1.01 -9.43 -13.10
C ALA A 93 1.43 -10.90 -12.88
N TYR A 94 0.56 -11.74 -12.31
CA TYR A 94 0.81 -13.15 -12.09
C TYR A 94 0.63 -14.02 -13.34
N SER A 95 -0.03 -13.54 -14.40
CA SER A 95 -0.15 -14.32 -15.63
C SER A 95 1.14 -14.35 -16.47
N TYR A 96 2.07 -13.42 -16.26
CA TYR A 96 3.33 -13.39 -17.02
C TYR A 96 4.40 -14.32 -16.46
N GLN A 97 4.98 -15.12 -17.36
CA GLN A 97 6.10 -15.99 -17.03
C GLN A 97 7.31 -15.22 -16.45
N VAL A 98 7.56 -13.99 -16.92
CA VAL A 98 8.65 -13.13 -16.40
C VAL A 98 8.44 -12.80 -14.91
N GLY A 99 7.22 -12.42 -14.52
CA GLY A 99 6.87 -12.22 -13.12
C GLY A 99 7.03 -13.50 -12.29
N MET A 100 6.58 -14.64 -12.83
CA MET A 100 6.70 -15.93 -12.13
C MET A 100 8.14 -16.38 -11.88
N ILE A 101 9.04 -16.18 -12.85
CA ILE A 101 10.47 -16.46 -12.66
C ILE A 101 11.05 -15.52 -11.60
N TYR A 102 10.64 -14.25 -11.63
CA TYR A 102 11.11 -13.28 -10.65
C TYR A 102 10.63 -13.56 -9.23
N ILE A 103 9.50 -14.26 -8.98
CA ILE A 103 9.15 -14.71 -7.62
C ILE A 103 10.30 -15.49 -6.97
N ALA A 104 10.87 -16.46 -7.69
CA ALA A 104 11.97 -17.26 -7.17
C ALA A 104 13.22 -16.41 -6.91
N VAL A 105 13.53 -15.49 -7.84
CA VAL A 105 14.65 -14.55 -7.71
C VAL A 105 14.43 -13.59 -6.54
N ALA A 106 13.23 -13.05 -6.38
CA ALA A 106 12.85 -12.13 -5.32
C ALA A 106 12.99 -12.79 -3.94
N ILE A 107 12.46 -14.01 -3.78
CA ILE A 107 12.59 -14.76 -2.52
C ILE A 107 14.07 -15.03 -2.22
N ALA A 108 14.82 -15.55 -3.20
CA ALA A 108 16.23 -15.84 -3.02
C ALA A 108 17.01 -14.58 -2.65
N LEU A 109 16.79 -13.47 -3.38
CA LEU A 109 17.45 -12.19 -3.12
C LEU A 109 17.11 -11.67 -1.72
N GLN A 110 15.83 -11.60 -1.35
CA GLN A 110 15.39 -11.10 -0.04
C GLN A 110 15.99 -11.92 1.12
N VAL A 111 16.01 -13.25 0.98
CA VAL A 111 16.62 -14.13 1.99
C VAL A 111 18.13 -13.91 2.04
N ILE A 112 18.82 -13.87 0.90
CA ILE A 112 20.26 -13.64 0.85
C ILE A 112 20.62 -12.28 1.47
N LEU A 113 19.96 -11.20 1.06
CA LEU A 113 20.21 -9.85 1.58
C LEU A 113 20.04 -9.77 3.10
N TYR A 114 19.03 -10.43 3.65
CA TYR A 114 18.84 -10.50 5.10
C TYR A 114 19.95 -11.32 5.80
N LEU A 115 20.28 -12.49 5.24
CA LEU A 115 21.29 -13.39 5.81
C LEU A 115 22.71 -12.82 5.77
N VAL A 116 23.06 -12.08 4.71
CA VAL A 116 24.36 -11.37 4.61
C VAL A 116 24.35 -10.02 5.32
N HIS A 117 23.24 -9.67 5.97
CA HIS A 117 23.09 -8.45 6.78
C HIS A 117 23.19 -7.16 5.97
N TYR A 118 22.80 -7.24 4.70
CA TYR A 118 22.59 -6.08 3.85
C TYR A 118 21.37 -5.26 4.30
N THR A 119 20.42 -5.89 4.99
CA THR A 119 19.23 -5.23 5.53
C THR A 119 18.87 -5.73 6.93
N THR A 120 18.13 -4.90 7.67
CA THR A 120 17.46 -5.25 8.92
C THR A 120 16.05 -5.82 8.72
N VAL A 121 15.50 -5.76 7.50
CA VAL A 121 14.13 -6.15 7.18
C VAL A 121 14.10 -7.53 6.53
N PHE A 122 13.38 -8.47 7.15
CA PHE A 122 13.10 -9.77 6.54
C PHE A 122 11.93 -9.63 5.56
N GLN A 123 12.24 -9.18 4.33
CA GLN A 123 11.23 -8.84 3.32
C GLN A 123 10.43 -10.03 2.80
N ALA A 124 11.01 -11.23 2.84
CA ALA A 124 10.36 -12.46 2.39
C ALA A 124 9.08 -12.83 3.17
N GLY A 125 8.73 -12.09 4.23
CA GLY A 125 7.44 -12.20 4.92
C GLY A 125 6.24 -11.64 4.12
N ASP A 126 6.46 -10.72 3.18
CA ASP A 126 5.39 -10.09 2.36
C ASP A 126 5.46 -10.54 0.89
N LEU A 127 5.27 -11.85 0.67
CA LEU A 127 5.39 -12.44 -0.67
C LEU A 127 4.28 -12.01 -1.63
N TRP A 128 3.10 -11.69 -1.10
CA TRP A 128 1.94 -11.31 -1.91
C TRP A 128 2.22 -10.04 -2.68
N ASN A 129 2.69 -8.99 -2.01
CA ASN A 129 2.87 -7.68 -2.63
C ASN A 129 3.99 -7.61 -3.68
N ASN A 130 4.71 -8.70 -3.91
CA ASN A 130 5.68 -8.77 -4.99
C ASN A 130 5.05 -8.57 -6.38
N TYR A 131 3.73 -8.81 -6.55
CA TYR A 131 3.02 -8.54 -7.82
C TYR A 131 3.21 -7.10 -8.32
N SER A 132 3.46 -6.16 -7.40
CA SER A 132 3.72 -4.76 -7.77
C SER A 132 4.99 -4.60 -8.59
N TYR A 133 6.06 -5.33 -8.27
CA TYR A 133 7.27 -5.34 -9.10
C TYR A 133 6.98 -6.00 -10.45
N PHE A 134 6.17 -7.06 -10.45
CA PHE A 134 5.88 -7.86 -11.63
C PHE A 134 5.07 -7.06 -12.65
N ALA A 135 4.17 -6.19 -12.19
CA ALA A 135 3.42 -5.28 -13.06
C ALA A 135 4.38 -4.39 -13.87
N TRP A 136 5.36 -3.77 -13.22
CA TRP A 136 6.37 -2.94 -13.90
C TRP A 136 7.31 -3.76 -14.81
N GLY A 137 7.78 -4.91 -14.33
CA GLY A 137 8.62 -5.81 -15.13
C GLY A 137 7.92 -6.35 -16.37
N SER A 138 6.63 -6.68 -16.26
CA SER A 138 5.82 -7.15 -17.38
C SER A 138 5.60 -6.06 -18.42
N CYS A 139 5.31 -4.81 -17.98
CA CYS A 139 5.28 -3.64 -18.88
C CYS A 139 6.58 -3.51 -19.66
N LEU A 140 7.72 -3.59 -18.97
CA LEU A 140 9.02 -3.43 -19.60
C LEU A 140 9.33 -4.58 -20.57
N PHE A 141 8.96 -5.81 -20.21
CA PHE A 141 9.15 -6.97 -21.07
C PHE A 141 8.29 -6.89 -22.34
N VAL A 142 7.00 -6.55 -22.21
CA VAL A 142 6.09 -6.41 -23.36
C VAL A 142 6.57 -5.34 -24.33
N LEU A 143 7.05 -4.21 -23.82
CA LEU A 143 7.51 -3.10 -24.67
C LEU A 143 8.87 -3.32 -25.33
N THR A 144 9.76 -4.13 -24.73
CA THR A 144 11.16 -4.25 -25.18
C THR A 144 11.54 -5.64 -25.69
N GLY A 145 10.77 -6.67 -25.35
CA GLY A 145 11.13 -8.07 -25.54
C GLY A 145 12.34 -8.53 -24.71
N ASN A 146 12.90 -7.67 -23.85
CA ASN A 146 14.16 -7.95 -23.16
C ASN A 146 13.91 -8.49 -21.74
N PHE A 147 14.00 -9.81 -21.61
CA PHE A 147 13.84 -10.52 -20.34
C PHE A 147 14.79 -10.02 -19.25
N TRP A 148 16.08 -9.88 -19.56
CA TRP A 148 17.10 -9.50 -18.56
C TRP A 148 16.94 -8.07 -18.08
N LEU A 149 16.53 -7.16 -18.98
CA LEU A 149 16.22 -5.78 -18.64
C LEU A 149 15.02 -5.69 -17.70
N ALA A 150 13.94 -6.46 -17.97
CA ALA A 150 12.78 -6.56 -17.10
C ALA A 150 13.15 -7.09 -15.71
N MET A 151 13.94 -8.17 -15.65
CA MET A 151 14.45 -8.74 -14.40
C MET A 151 15.29 -7.73 -13.60
N ALA A 152 16.21 -7.04 -14.26
CA ALA A 152 17.05 -6.04 -13.61
C ALA A 152 16.22 -4.86 -13.07
N CYS A 153 15.20 -4.40 -13.80
CA CYS A 153 14.29 -3.35 -13.35
C CYS A 153 13.59 -3.76 -12.05
N MET A 154 13.02 -4.97 -12.00
CA MET A 154 12.33 -5.47 -10.81
C MET A 154 13.28 -5.60 -9.61
N VAL A 155 14.49 -6.11 -9.82
CA VAL A 155 15.54 -6.17 -8.77
C VAL A 155 15.84 -4.77 -8.23
N VAL A 156 16.05 -3.79 -9.11
CA VAL A 156 16.34 -2.40 -8.67
C VAL A 156 15.16 -1.80 -7.91
N GLN A 157 13.93 -1.98 -8.39
CA GLN A 157 12.72 -1.52 -7.67
C GLN A 157 12.61 -2.15 -6.28
N GLN A 158 12.91 -3.45 -6.15
CA GLN A 158 12.90 -4.15 -4.87
C GLN A 158 13.98 -3.61 -3.91
N LEU A 159 15.19 -3.31 -4.41
CA LEU A 159 16.26 -2.70 -3.62
C LEU A 159 15.86 -1.31 -3.10
N TYR A 160 15.28 -0.46 -3.96
CA TYR A 160 14.74 0.84 -3.53
C TYR A 160 13.61 0.68 -2.50
N THR A 161 12.73 -0.30 -2.70
CA THR A 161 11.63 -0.57 -1.76
C THR A 161 12.15 -1.01 -0.41
N LEU A 162 13.15 -1.89 -0.38
CA LEU A 162 13.80 -2.33 0.85
C LEU A 162 14.44 -1.17 1.61
N LEU A 163 15.18 -0.30 0.91
CA LEU A 163 15.77 0.89 1.51
C LEU A 163 14.71 1.84 2.10
N CYS A 164 13.62 2.09 1.38
CA CYS A 164 12.52 2.92 1.87
C CYS A 164 11.83 2.28 3.08
N THR A 165 11.67 0.95 3.05
CA THR A 165 11.11 0.18 4.16
C THR A 165 11.94 0.35 5.42
N GLU A 166 13.26 0.26 5.34
CA GLU A 166 14.17 0.46 6.48
C GLU A 166 14.06 1.85 7.08
N VAL A 167 13.92 2.88 6.24
CA VAL A 167 13.76 4.27 6.69
C VAL A 167 12.50 4.44 7.54
N ILE A 168 11.38 3.82 7.15
CA ILE A 168 10.09 4.00 7.84
C ILE A 168 9.77 2.94 8.89
N ALA A 169 10.55 1.84 8.96
CA ALA A 169 10.20 0.65 9.73
C ALA A 169 9.86 0.94 11.19
N LYS A 170 10.70 1.72 11.89
CA LYS A 170 10.49 2.07 13.30
C LYS A 170 9.21 2.86 13.51
N ARG A 171 8.99 3.91 12.70
CA ARG A 171 7.81 4.79 12.80
C ARG A 171 6.53 4.05 12.48
N TRP A 172 6.53 3.24 11.43
CA TRP A 172 5.37 2.43 11.07
C TRP A 172 5.06 1.42 12.19
N SER A 173 6.08 0.69 12.67
CA SER A 173 5.93 -0.28 13.77
C SER A 173 5.36 0.36 15.04
N ASN A 174 5.86 1.53 15.43
CA ASN A 174 5.44 2.25 16.62
C ASN A 174 4.02 2.83 16.49
N TYR A 175 3.67 3.43 15.35
CA TYR A 175 2.36 4.04 15.15
C TYR A 175 1.25 2.98 15.07
N TYR A 176 1.45 1.96 14.24
CA TYR A 176 0.43 0.92 14.03
C TYR A 176 0.40 -0.12 15.16
N GLY A 177 1.36 -0.09 16.08
CA GLY A 177 1.37 -0.97 17.25
C GLY A 177 1.74 -2.41 16.90
N TYR A 178 2.59 -2.61 15.89
CA TYR A 178 3.04 -3.93 15.45
C TYR A 178 4.56 -4.06 15.69
N PRO A 179 4.98 -4.56 16.88
CA PRO A 179 6.39 -4.56 17.27
C PRO A 179 7.25 -5.34 16.27
N ASN A 180 8.32 -4.70 15.79
CA ASN A 180 9.27 -5.28 14.84
C ASN A 180 8.59 -5.81 13.56
N CYS A 181 7.51 -5.18 13.13
CA CYS A 181 6.88 -5.41 11.83
C CYS A 181 6.90 -4.11 11.03
N THR A 182 6.96 -4.22 9.71
CA THR A 182 6.86 -3.10 8.78
C THR A 182 6.23 -3.56 7.47
N ILE A 183 5.76 -2.63 6.66
CA ILE A 183 5.30 -2.88 5.29
C ILE A 183 6.47 -2.80 4.31
N ALA A 184 6.44 -3.58 3.23
CA ALA A 184 7.54 -3.63 2.26
C ALA A 184 7.11 -3.75 0.80
N SER A 185 5.88 -3.33 0.49
CA SER A 185 5.36 -3.28 -0.87
C SER A 185 5.88 -2.04 -1.61
N LEU A 186 6.12 -2.15 -2.92
CA LEU A 186 6.58 -1.01 -3.73
C LEU A 186 5.61 0.16 -3.65
N HIS A 187 4.30 -0.12 -3.80
CA HIS A 187 3.24 0.89 -3.83
C HIS A 187 3.00 1.58 -2.49
N THR A 188 3.34 0.95 -1.36
CA THR A 188 3.12 1.54 -0.03
C THR A 188 4.42 1.99 0.63
N ALA A 189 5.45 1.14 0.74
CA ALA A 189 6.64 1.47 1.52
C ALA A 189 7.43 2.64 0.91
N THR A 190 7.48 2.75 -0.41
CA THR A 190 8.18 3.86 -1.06
C THR A 190 7.45 5.20 -0.94
N VAL A 191 6.19 5.23 -0.52
CA VAL A 191 5.48 6.47 -0.15
C VAL A 191 6.17 7.18 1.03
N GLY A 192 6.91 6.43 1.86
CA GLY A 192 7.71 6.96 2.95
C GLY A 192 8.65 8.11 2.55
N ILE A 193 9.24 8.06 1.36
CA ILE A 193 10.16 9.11 0.89
C ILE A 193 9.45 10.44 0.63
N PHE A 194 8.14 10.42 0.39
CA PHE A 194 7.30 11.60 0.23
C PHE A 194 6.70 12.02 1.57
N ALA A 195 6.26 11.05 2.37
CA ALA A 195 5.63 11.28 3.65
C ALA A 195 6.53 12.01 4.65
N VAL A 196 7.79 11.61 4.78
CA VAL A 196 8.74 12.24 5.72
C VAL A 196 8.97 13.73 5.42
N PRO A 197 9.39 14.15 4.21
CA PRO A 197 9.60 15.56 3.91
C PRO A 197 8.30 16.38 3.91
N LEU A 198 7.19 15.83 3.42
CA LEU A 198 5.89 16.53 3.46
C LEU A 198 5.43 16.76 4.90
N ASN A 199 5.60 15.78 5.80
CA ASN A 199 5.26 15.95 7.20
C ASN A 199 5.99 17.14 7.83
N LEU A 200 7.29 17.27 7.56
CA LEU A 200 8.11 18.40 8.03
C LEU A 200 7.65 19.74 7.46
N LEU A 201 7.30 19.77 6.17
CA LEU A 201 6.81 20.98 5.53
C LEU A 201 5.49 21.42 6.17
N LEU A 202 4.55 20.50 6.34
CA LEU A 202 3.25 20.77 6.98
C LEU A 202 3.43 21.21 8.45
N ASP A 203 4.43 20.68 9.15
CA ASP A 203 4.79 21.14 10.50
C ASP A 203 5.31 22.57 10.50
N LYS A 204 6.17 22.93 9.55
CA LYS A 204 6.64 24.31 9.40
C LYS A 204 5.49 25.27 9.07
N LEU A 205 4.48 24.82 8.34
CA LEU A 205 3.25 25.57 8.06
C LEU A 205 2.30 25.65 9.26
N GLY A 206 2.61 25.01 10.39
CA GLY A 206 1.82 25.10 11.62
C GLY A 206 0.65 24.13 11.70
N LEU A 207 0.50 23.20 10.75
CA LEU A 207 -0.62 22.25 10.71
C LEU A 207 -0.60 21.24 11.86
N TYR A 208 0.54 21.07 12.54
CA TYR A 208 0.65 20.31 13.79
C TYR A 208 -0.25 20.83 14.92
N LYS A 209 -0.70 22.10 14.85
CA LYS A 209 -1.62 22.69 15.84
C LYS A 209 -3.03 22.12 15.73
N VAL A 210 -3.41 21.61 14.55
CA VAL A 210 -4.73 21.01 14.31
C VAL A 210 -4.66 19.54 14.73
N ASN A 211 -5.06 19.25 15.96
CA ASN A 211 -5.13 17.88 16.48
C ASN A 211 -6.38 17.17 15.96
N ALA A 212 -6.28 16.67 14.73
CA ALA A 212 -7.32 15.91 14.04
C ALA A 212 -6.99 14.41 14.04
N ASP A 213 -6.59 13.85 15.17
CA ASP A 213 -6.46 12.40 15.34
C ASP A 213 -7.77 11.81 15.90
N PRO A 214 -8.08 10.51 15.65
CA PRO A 214 -9.31 9.88 16.10
C PRO A 214 -9.55 9.98 17.62
N THR A 215 -8.49 9.96 18.44
CA THR A 215 -8.63 10.01 19.90
C THR A 215 -9.08 11.39 20.38
N VAL A 216 -8.54 12.45 19.78
CA VAL A 216 -8.95 13.83 20.06
C VAL A 216 -10.34 14.12 19.51
N LEU A 217 -10.67 13.62 18.31
CA LEU A 217 -12.01 13.74 17.74
C LEU A 217 -13.05 13.08 18.65
N ARG A 218 -12.80 11.85 19.13
CA ARG A 218 -13.64 11.17 20.11
C ARG A 218 -13.80 11.97 21.40
N LYS A 219 -12.71 12.53 21.94
CA LYS A 219 -12.75 13.35 23.16
C LYS A 219 -13.56 14.64 22.99
N LYS A 220 -13.49 15.29 21.82
CA LYS A 220 -14.17 16.56 21.55
C LYS A 220 -15.63 16.40 21.12
N LEU A 221 -15.91 15.41 20.28
CA LEU A 221 -17.22 15.19 19.65
C LEU A 221 -18.06 14.11 20.35
N GLY A 222 -17.52 13.45 21.37
CA GLY A 222 -18.19 12.37 22.08
C GLY A 222 -18.48 11.20 21.13
N PHE A 223 -19.71 10.68 21.16
CA PHE A 223 -20.11 9.55 20.31
C PHE A 223 -20.01 9.86 18.81
N ILE A 224 -20.14 11.13 18.40
CA ILE A 224 -20.00 11.55 16.99
C ILE A 224 -18.56 11.33 16.49
N GLY A 225 -17.58 11.44 17.39
CA GLY A 225 -16.17 11.23 17.07
C GLY A 225 -15.74 9.77 17.11
N GLU A 226 -16.64 8.82 17.39
CA GLU A 226 -16.32 7.39 17.27
C GLU A 226 -16.10 7.02 15.79
N PRO A 227 -15.10 6.19 15.45
CA PRO A 227 -14.79 5.84 14.06
C PRO A 227 -15.99 5.33 13.26
N MET A 228 -16.85 4.52 13.88
CA MET A 228 -18.07 4.00 13.24
C MET A 228 -19.05 5.13 12.86
N THR A 229 -19.22 6.12 13.74
CA THR A 229 -20.12 7.26 13.50
C THR A 229 -19.52 8.23 12.49
N LEU A 230 -18.21 8.46 12.53
CA LEU A 230 -17.50 9.21 11.49
C LEU A 230 -17.64 8.52 10.12
N GLY A 231 -17.53 7.19 10.08
CA GLY A 231 -17.77 6.38 8.89
C GLY A 231 -19.17 6.57 8.32
N LEU A 232 -20.20 6.58 9.17
CA LEU A 232 -21.58 6.82 8.77
C LEU A 232 -21.73 8.18 8.06
N PHE A 233 -21.29 9.25 8.71
CA PHE A 233 -21.40 10.59 8.14
C PHE A 233 -20.59 10.76 6.86
N LEU A 234 -19.44 10.12 6.79
CA LEU A 234 -18.58 10.15 5.61
C LEU A 234 -19.19 9.39 4.43
N GLY A 235 -19.79 8.22 4.66
CA GLY A 235 -20.50 7.48 3.62
C GLY A 235 -21.74 8.22 3.13
N LEU A 236 -22.51 8.84 4.03
CA LEU A 236 -23.63 9.71 3.65
C LEU A 236 -23.16 10.90 2.79
N PHE A 237 -22.05 11.54 3.18
CA PHE A 237 -21.47 12.64 2.42
C PHE A 237 -21.05 12.19 1.02
N ILE A 238 -20.37 11.04 0.90
CA ILE A 238 -19.96 10.47 -0.39
C ILE A 238 -21.16 10.18 -1.28
N GLY A 239 -22.22 9.56 -0.73
CA GLY A 239 -23.46 9.31 -1.48
C GLY A 239 -24.09 10.61 -1.99
N ILE A 240 -24.23 11.63 -1.13
CA ILE A 240 -24.81 12.92 -1.53
C ILE A 240 -23.99 13.58 -2.64
N VAL A 241 -22.66 13.53 -2.54
CA VAL A 241 -21.78 14.05 -3.59
C VAL A 241 -21.93 13.24 -4.89
N GLY A 242 -22.14 11.94 -4.80
CA GLY A 242 -22.34 11.10 -5.97
C GLY A 242 -23.64 11.31 -6.71
N ASP A 243 -24.71 11.51 -5.95
CA ASP A 243 -26.07 11.60 -6.47
C ASP A 243 -26.64 13.02 -6.40
N PHE A 244 -25.78 14.04 -6.40
CA PHE A 244 -26.16 15.43 -6.17
C PHE A 244 -27.23 15.94 -7.14
N ASN A 245 -27.31 15.37 -8.35
CA ASN A 245 -28.28 15.72 -9.39
C ASN A 245 -29.60 14.93 -9.31
N LYS A 246 -29.73 13.95 -8.40
CA LYS A 246 -30.91 13.08 -8.23
C LYS A 246 -31.49 13.08 -6.81
N LEU A 247 -31.15 14.08 -5.99
CA LEU A 247 -31.57 14.15 -4.57
C LEU A 247 -33.10 14.22 -4.35
N GLY A 248 -33.88 14.48 -5.41
CA GLY A 248 -35.35 14.46 -5.37
C GLY A 248 -35.95 13.04 -5.39
N ASP A 249 -35.18 12.01 -5.75
CA ASP A 249 -35.65 10.64 -5.91
C ASP A 249 -35.45 9.82 -4.62
N LEU A 250 -36.48 9.08 -4.20
CA LEU A 250 -36.39 8.22 -3.00
C LEU A 250 -35.35 7.10 -3.18
N ALA A 251 -35.18 6.60 -4.40
CA ALA A 251 -34.18 5.57 -4.71
C ALA A 251 -32.75 6.06 -4.40
N THR A 252 -32.44 7.32 -4.74
CA THR A 252 -31.16 7.96 -4.42
C THR A 252 -30.90 7.98 -2.91
N TRP A 253 -31.91 8.29 -2.08
CA TRP A 253 -31.74 8.21 -0.63
C TRP A 253 -31.48 6.78 -0.13
N GLY A 254 -31.97 5.76 -0.84
CA GLY A 254 -31.61 4.36 -0.61
C GLY A 254 -30.11 4.09 -0.87
N GLU A 255 -29.57 4.58 -1.98
CA GLU A 255 -28.14 4.48 -2.32
C GLU A 255 -27.26 5.23 -1.30
N ILE A 256 -27.61 6.49 -1.00
CA ILE A 256 -26.90 7.34 -0.03
C ILE A 256 -26.85 6.69 1.36
N THR A 257 -27.99 6.23 1.87
CA THR A 257 -28.04 5.63 3.22
C THR A 257 -27.38 4.25 3.27
N THR A 258 -27.46 3.47 2.18
CA THR A 258 -26.72 2.21 2.05
C THR A 258 -25.21 2.46 2.09
N CYS A 259 -24.72 3.48 1.38
CA CYS A 259 -23.32 3.90 1.45
C CYS A 259 -22.92 4.28 2.87
N GLY A 260 -23.72 5.13 3.54
CA GLY A 260 -23.50 5.50 4.94
C GLY A 260 -23.34 4.30 5.87
N ILE A 261 -24.28 3.35 5.84
CA ILE A 261 -24.22 2.15 6.67
C ILE A 261 -23.04 1.26 6.29
N ALA A 262 -22.74 1.10 5.01
CA ALA A 262 -21.62 0.30 4.54
C ALA A 262 -20.28 0.86 5.00
N THR A 263 -20.07 2.18 4.86
CA THR A 263 -18.86 2.85 5.34
C THR A 263 -18.73 2.73 6.87
N ALA A 264 -19.82 2.86 7.62
CA ALA A 264 -19.83 2.62 9.06
C ALA A 264 -19.47 1.16 9.42
N ALA A 265 -19.99 0.18 8.66
CA ALA A 265 -19.66 -1.23 8.84
C ALA A 265 -18.18 -1.51 8.57
N VAL A 266 -17.61 -0.93 7.52
CA VAL A 266 -16.16 -0.99 7.25
C VAL A 266 -15.39 -0.45 8.46
N MET A 267 -15.75 0.73 9.00
CA MET A 267 -15.08 1.30 10.18
C MET A 267 -15.19 0.42 11.43
N ALA A 268 -16.23 -0.41 11.55
CA ALA A 268 -16.45 -1.29 12.70
C ALA A 268 -15.80 -2.68 12.56
N VAL A 269 -15.74 -3.22 11.34
CA VAL A 269 -15.30 -4.60 11.06
C VAL A 269 -13.82 -4.66 10.70
N PHE A 270 -13.33 -3.75 9.87
CA PHE A 270 -11.96 -3.80 9.35
C PHE A 270 -10.87 -3.82 10.45
N PRO A 271 -10.97 -3.01 11.53
CA PRO A 271 -9.98 -3.04 12.61
C PRO A 271 -9.88 -4.42 13.27
N LYS A 272 -11.01 -5.15 13.38
CA LYS A 272 -11.05 -6.49 13.99
C LYS A 272 -10.37 -7.52 13.10
N VAL A 273 -10.62 -7.47 11.78
CA VAL A 273 -9.94 -8.32 10.80
C VAL A 273 -8.44 -8.06 10.81
N SER A 274 -8.04 -6.78 10.86
CA SER A 274 -6.63 -6.42 10.95
C SER A 274 -5.95 -6.94 12.20
N GLY A 275 -6.62 -6.88 13.36
CA GLY A 275 -6.12 -7.47 14.59
C GLY A 275 -5.87 -8.98 14.48
N ILE A 276 -6.76 -9.73 13.82
CA ILE A 276 -6.58 -11.17 13.56
C ILE A 276 -5.34 -11.39 12.67
N PHE A 277 -5.24 -10.64 11.58
CA PHE A 277 -4.11 -10.77 10.65
C PHE A 277 -2.78 -10.42 11.32
N ALA A 278 -2.71 -9.29 12.02
CA ALA A 278 -1.49 -8.85 12.69
C ALA A 278 -1.06 -9.79 13.82
N GLY A 279 -2.02 -10.36 14.55
CA GLY A 279 -1.76 -11.37 15.58
C GLY A 279 -0.97 -12.59 15.07
N SER A 280 -1.06 -12.88 13.77
CA SER A 280 -0.32 -13.99 13.13
C SER A 280 1.20 -13.85 13.16
N PHE A 281 1.72 -12.64 13.33
CA PHE A 281 3.16 -12.38 13.26
C PHE A 281 3.84 -12.39 14.63
N SER A 282 3.09 -12.16 15.71
CA SER A 282 3.64 -12.11 17.07
C SER A 282 4.46 -13.37 17.44
N PRO A 283 4.01 -14.61 17.15
CA PRO A 283 4.79 -15.81 17.45
C PRO A 283 6.14 -15.87 16.72
N ILE A 284 6.18 -15.38 15.48
CA ILE A 284 7.36 -15.35 14.61
C ILE A 284 8.35 -14.33 15.16
N THR A 285 7.87 -13.12 15.48
CA THR A 285 8.67 -12.04 16.05
C THR A 285 9.29 -12.42 17.40
N GLU A 286 8.52 -13.04 18.30
CA GLU A 286 9.02 -13.52 19.59
C GLU A 286 10.12 -14.58 19.43
N ALA A 287 9.92 -15.55 18.53
CA ALA A 287 10.89 -16.60 18.27
C ALA A 287 12.17 -16.05 17.62
N GLY A 288 12.02 -15.10 16.68
CA GLY A 288 13.14 -14.39 16.07
C GLY A 288 13.98 -13.64 17.09
N LYS A 289 13.35 -12.85 17.98
CA LYS A 289 14.04 -12.16 19.09
C LYS A 289 14.81 -13.13 19.98
N LYS A 290 14.20 -14.27 20.34
CA LYS A 290 14.86 -15.29 21.16
C LYS A 290 16.09 -15.90 20.45
N LYS A 291 15.99 -16.21 19.16
CA LYS A 291 17.11 -16.73 18.36
C LYS A 291 18.23 -15.71 18.22
N MET A 292 17.90 -14.45 17.92
CA MET A 292 18.87 -13.36 17.82
C MET A 292 19.63 -13.14 19.14
N LYS A 293 18.90 -13.14 20.26
CA LYS A 293 19.49 -13.10 21.60
C LYS A 293 20.41 -14.28 21.87
N ALA A 294 20.00 -15.50 21.51
CA ALA A 294 20.82 -16.71 21.69
C ALA A 294 22.09 -16.71 20.81
N ALA A 295 22.04 -16.07 19.64
CA ALA A 295 23.17 -15.92 18.73
C ALA A 295 24.13 -14.77 19.11
N GLY A 296 23.95 -14.11 20.26
CA GLY A 296 24.80 -12.99 20.68
C GLY A 296 24.52 -11.67 19.96
N HIS A 297 23.40 -11.57 19.22
CA HIS A 297 22.98 -10.39 18.48
C HIS A 297 21.72 -9.77 19.10
N ALA A 298 21.66 -9.71 20.43
CA ALA A 298 20.49 -9.23 21.17
C ALA A 298 20.16 -7.75 20.88
N ASP A 299 21.19 -6.96 20.59
CA ASP A 299 21.07 -5.51 20.34
C ASP A 299 20.71 -5.18 18.88
N ARG A 300 20.60 -6.19 18.01
CA ARG A 300 20.28 -5.97 16.60
C ARG A 300 18.78 -5.74 16.43
N GLU A 301 18.42 -4.54 16.00
CA GLU A 301 17.08 -4.27 15.48
C GLU A 301 16.86 -5.04 14.16
N TRP A 302 15.72 -5.70 14.06
CA TRP A 302 15.24 -6.33 12.85
C TRP A 302 13.73 -6.16 12.75
N TYR A 303 13.20 -6.20 11.53
CA TYR A 303 11.78 -6.06 11.25
C TYR A 303 11.31 -7.18 10.32
N LEU A 304 10.12 -7.72 10.57
CA LEU A 304 9.41 -8.61 9.67
C LEU A 304 8.60 -7.78 8.68
N ALA A 305 8.80 -7.98 7.37
CA ALA A 305 7.86 -7.43 6.41
C ALA A 305 6.52 -8.16 6.51
N VAL A 306 5.44 -7.40 6.62
CA VAL A 306 4.08 -7.87 6.67
C VAL A 306 3.28 -7.21 5.56
N ASN A 307 2.19 -7.84 5.17
CA ASN A 307 1.29 -7.26 4.18
C ASN A 307 0.68 -5.94 4.71
N ASP A 308 0.57 -4.96 3.83
CA ASP A 308 0.04 -3.63 4.11
C ASP A 308 -1.42 -3.62 4.55
N ALA A 309 -2.19 -4.69 4.38
CA ALA A 309 -3.51 -4.81 5.00
C ALA A 309 -3.49 -4.69 6.53
N THR A 310 -2.35 -4.97 7.18
CA THR A 310 -2.16 -4.75 8.62
C THR A 310 -2.41 -3.29 9.05
N GLY A 311 -2.00 -2.31 8.26
CA GLY A 311 -2.20 -0.90 8.60
C GLY A 311 -3.54 -0.33 8.12
N TYR A 312 -4.19 -0.99 7.16
CA TYR A 312 -5.43 -0.47 6.56
C TYR A 312 -6.52 -0.21 7.59
N GLY A 313 -6.72 -1.12 8.55
CA GLY A 313 -7.80 -1.04 9.54
C GLY A 313 -7.61 -0.01 10.66
N GLU A 314 -6.52 0.75 10.67
CA GLU A 314 -6.29 1.80 11.67
C GLU A 314 -7.21 3.00 11.39
N ALA A 315 -7.80 3.59 12.44
CA ALA A 315 -8.88 4.56 12.32
C ALA A 315 -8.48 5.83 11.53
N ALA A 316 -7.32 6.42 11.79
CA ALA A 316 -6.88 7.61 11.05
C ALA A 316 -6.58 7.27 9.58
N THR A 317 -6.02 6.08 9.34
CA THR A 317 -5.77 5.53 7.99
C THR A 317 -7.06 5.37 7.21
N LEU A 318 -8.06 4.73 7.80
CA LEU A 318 -9.39 4.54 7.21
C LEU A 318 -10.07 5.88 6.90
N ILE A 319 -10.18 6.77 7.89
CA ILE A 319 -10.86 8.06 7.73
C ILE A 319 -10.17 8.90 6.64
N THR A 320 -8.84 8.99 6.67
CA THR A 320 -8.07 9.75 5.67
C THR A 320 -8.27 9.17 4.28
N GLY A 321 -8.17 7.84 4.13
CA GLY A 321 -8.32 7.19 2.83
C GLY A 321 -9.73 7.36 2.26
N ILE A 322 -10.77 7.23 3.07
CA ILE A 322 -12.15 7.45 2.61
C ILE A 322 -12.39 8.92 2.22
N LEU A 323 -11.81 9.90 2.93
CA LEU A 323 -11.87 11.30 2.52
C LEU A 323 -11.17 11.54 1.18
N LEU A 324 -10.06 10.84 0.93
CA LEU A 324 -9.31 10.93 -0.31
C LEU A 324 -10.04 10.30 -1.50
N MET A 325 -10.93 9.32 -1.31
CA MET A 325 -11.68 8.68 -2.40
C MET A 325 -12.46 9.68 -3.27
N PRO A 326 -13.47 10.41 -2.75
CA PRO A 326 -14.22 11.37 -3.56
C PRO A 326 -13.34 12.55 -3.99
N THR A 327 -12.37 12.95 -3.17
CA THR A 327 -11.49 14.08 -3.50
C THR A 327 -10.60 13.74 -4.70
N THR A 328 -10.06 12.52 -4.76
CA THR A 328 -9.20 12.07 -5.88
C THR A 328 -10.00 11.99 -7.18
N LEU A 329 -11.24 11.52 -7.11
CA LEU A 329 -12.14 11.48 -8.26
C LEU A 329 -12.52 12.89 -8.74
N VAL A 330 -12.83 13.83 -7.84
CA VAL A 330 -13.08 15.22 -8.24
C VAL A 330 -11.83 15.84 -8.84
N VAL A 331 -10.66 15.63 -8.23
CA VAL A 331 -9.39 16.13 -8.74
C VAL A 331 -9.09 15.57 -10.12
N SER A 332 -9.38 14.30 -10.40
CA SER A 332 -9.11 13.72 -11.73
C SER A 332 -9.86 14.43 -12.86
N PHE A 333 -11.03 15.03 -12.59
CA PHE A 333 -11.79 15.79 -13.58
C PHE A 333 -11.25 17.20 -13.83
N ILE A 334 -10.65 17.85 -12.83
CA ILE A 334 -10.19 19.24 -12.93
C ILE A 334 -8.68 19.36 -13.15
N LEU A 335 -7.92 18.28 -12.93
CA LEU A 335 -6.46 18.29 -13.01
C LEU A 335 -5.99 18.40 -14.47
N PRO A 336 -5.29 19.48 -14.85
CA PRO A 336 -4.89 19.69 -16.24
C PRO A 336 -3.94 18.59 -16.73
N GLY A 337 -4.24 18.02 -17.89
CA GLY A 337 -3.44 16.97 -18.52
C GLY A 337 -3.64 15.57 -17.93
N ASN A 338 -4.51 15.41 -16.93
CA ASN A 338 -4.89 14.07 -16.47
C ASN A 338 -5.79 13.38 -17.50
N LEU A 339 -5.49 12.11 -17.78
CA LEU A 339 -6.30 11.25 -18.66
C LEU A 339 -6.94 10.08 -17.90
N VAL A 340 -6.73 10.02 -16.58
CA VAL A 340 -7.07 8.86 -15.75
C VAL A 340 -8.40 9.07 -15.04
N LEU A 341 -9.30 8.10 -15.21
CA LEU A 341 -10.50 7.95 -14.43
C LEU A 341 -10.25 6.96 -13.28
N PRO A 342 -10.05 7.42 -12.03
CA PRO A 342 -9.89 6.54 -10.89
C PRO A 342 -11.24 5.87 -10.55
N MET A 343 -11.22 4.57 -10.32
CA MET A 343 -12.44 3.79 -10.05
C MET A 343 -12.16 2.74 -8.97
N LEU A 344 -11.64 1.58 -9.35
CA LEU A 344 -11.56 0.42 -8.46
C LEU A 344 -10.45 0.58 -7.41
N ASP A 345 -9.37 1.31 -7.70
CA ASP A 345 -8.31 1.55 -6.73
C ASP A 345 -8.64 2.65 -5.71
N LEU A 346 -9.76 3.36 -5.84
CA LEU A 346 -10.20 4.32 -4.83
C LEU A 346 -10.31 3.62 -3.45
N VAL A 347 -10.88 2.41 -3.41
CA VAL A 347 -10.99 1.63 -2.15
C VAL A 347 -9.64 1.18 -1.60
N ALA A 348 -8.59 1.24 -2.40
CA ALA A 348 -7.23 0.85 -2.04
C ALA A 348 -6.35 2.00 -1.54
N ILE A 349 -6.81 3.26 -1.63
CA ILE A 349 -6.08 4.42 -1.11
C ILE A 349 -5.63 4.23 0.35
N PRO A 350 -6.44 3.69 1.30
CA PRO A 350 -5.99 3.48 2.66
C PRO A 350 -4.76 2.55 2.79
N TYR A 351 -4.51 1.65 1.82
CA TYR A 351 -3.27 0.86 1.81
C TYR A 351 -2.05 1.76 1.64
N ILE A 352 -2.04 2.62 0.62
CA ILE A 352 -0.84 3.35 0.21
C ILE A 352 -0.53 4.58 1.07
N ILE A 353 -1.51 5.16 1.76
CA ILE A 353 -1.27 6.37 2.56
C ILE A 353 -0.68 6.10 3.94
N GLN A 354 -0.48 4.84 4.32
CA GLN A 354 -0.01 4.47 5.66
C GLN A 354 1.25 5.24 6.11
N PRO A 355 2.26 5.47 5.25
CA PRO A 355 3.42 6.26 5.68
C PRO A 355 3.08 7.71 6.02
N PHE A 356 2.11 8.35 5.35
CA PHE A 356 1.66 9.71 5.71
C PHE A 356 1.01 9.73 7.10
N VAL A 357 0.18 8.72 7.38
CA VAL A 357 -0.52 8.59 8.65
C VAL A 357 0.48 8.30 9.78
N ALA A 358 1.41 7.37 9.57
CA ALA A 358 2.44 7.04 10.55
C ALA A 358 3.38 8.23 10.82
N CYS A 359 3.83 8.94 9.79
CA CYS A 359 4.72 10.10 9.94
C CYS A 359 4.03 11.30 10.59
N SER A 360 2.71 11.44 10.41
CA SER A 360 1.94 12.51 11.04
C SER A 360 1.33 12.11 12.39
N ASN A 361 1.65 10.90 12.87
CA ASN A 361 1.13 10.32 14.10
C ASN A 361 -0.41 10.35 14.20
N GLY A 362 -1.07 9.99 13.09
CA GLY A 362 -2.53 9.90 13.03
C GLY A 362 -3.26 11.22 12.83
N ASN A 363 -2.54 12.32 12.55
CA ASN A 363 -3.16 13.59 12.21
C ASN A 363 -3.83 13.50 10.83
N ILE A 364 -5.16 13.41 10.80
CA ILE A 364 -5.96 13.22 9.58
C ILE A 364 -5.76 14.39 8.61
N LEU A 365 -5.67 15.64 9.09
CA LEU A 365 -5.49 16.80 8.20
C LEU A 365 -4.15 16.74 7.45
N LYS A 366 -3.06 16.47 8.16
CA LYS A 366 -1.72 16.36 7.54
C LYS A 366 -1.67 15.15 6.60
N SER A 367 -2.26 14.03 7.02
CA SER A 367 -2.33 12.82 6.21
C SER A 367 -3.14 13.02 4.94
N PHE A 368 -4.26 13.74 5.03
CA PHE A 368 -5.11 14.07 3.89
C PHE A 368 -4.40 14.97 2.89
N ILE A 369 -3.74 16.05 3.35
CA ILE A 369 -3.00 16.95 2.46
C ILE A 369 -1.85 16.20 1.77
N GLY A 370 -1.06 15.44 2.54
CA GLY A 370 0.05 14.65 2.00
C GLY A 370 -0.42 13.59 1.01
N GLY A 371 -1.46 12.85 1.38
CA GLY A 371 -2.11 11.85 0.52
C GLY A 371 -2.70 12.46 -0.74
N LEU A 372 -3.32 13.63 -0.68
CA LEU A 372 -3.89 14.31 -1.85
C LEU A 372 -2.82 14.74 -2.85
N ILE A 373 -1.71 15.33 -2.36
CA ILE A 373 -0.54 15.66 -3.20
C ILE A 373 -0.01 14.40 -3.87
N PHE A 374 0.02 13.29 -3.13
CA PHE A 374 0.45 12.01 -3.66
C PHE A 374 -0.52 11.45 -4.71
N MET A 375 -1.83 11.58 -4.50
CA MET A 375 -2.85 11.14 -5.47
C MET A 375 -2.78 11.94 -6.77
N ILE A 376 -2.49 13.24 -6.69
CA ILE A 376 -2.21 14.07 -7.87
C ILE A 376 -1.00 13.53 -8.64
N ALA A 377 0.08 13.17 -7.95
CA ALA A 377 1.24 12.55 -8.59
C ALA A 377 0.85 11.21 -9.25
N ASN A 378 0.09 10.35 -8.55
CA ASN A 378 -0.35 9.08 -9.09
C ASN A 378 -1.19 9.24 -10.37
N LEU A 379 -2.11 10.20 -10.42
CA LEU A 379 -2.89 10.50 -11.63
C LEU A 379 -2.01 10.86 -12.83
N TYR A 380 -0.97 11.69 -12.62
CA TYR A 380 -0.02 12.04 -13.68
C TYR A 380 0.84 10.85 -14.12
N PHE A 381 1.33 10.05 -13.18
CA PHE A 381 2.11 8.86 -13.53
C PHE A 381 1.26 7.80 -14.22
N CYS A 382 0.01 7.58 -13.79
CA CYS A 382 -0.94 6.73 -14.51
C CYS A 382 -1.24 7.24 -15.92
N THR A 383 -1.31 8.55 -16.11
CA THR A 383 -1.46 9.15 -17.46
C THR A 383 -0.24 8.81 -18.33
N LEU A 384 0.96 8.82 -17.75
CA LEU A 384 2.21 8.51 -18.44
C LEU A 384 2.41 7.01 -18.70
N THR A 385 1.98 6.14 -17.79
CA THR A 385 2.24 4.70 -17.81
C THR A 385 1.06 3.87 -18.32
N GLY A 386 -0.12 4.47 -18.44
CA GLY A 386 -1.35 3.84 -18.96
C GLY A 386 -1.17 3.13 -20.30
N PRO A 387 -0.51 3.72 -21.32
CA PRO A 387 -0.26 3.02 -22.58
C PRO A 387 0.51 1.71 -22.39
N ALA A 388 1.59 1.74 -21.60
CA ALA A 388 2.41 0.57 -21.33
C ALA A 388 1.62 -0.54 -20.63
N PHE A 389 0.80 -0.19 -19.65
CA PHE A 389 -0.02 -1.16 -18.94
C PHE A 389 -1.19 -1.68 -19.78
N THR A 390 -1.70 -0.87 -20.71
CA THR A 390 -2.75 -1.29 -21.65
C THR A 390 -2.25 -2.40 -22.58
N ASP A 391 -1.04 -2.27 -23.13
CA ASP A 391 -0.43 -3.32 -23.98
C ASP A 391 -0.26 -4.65 -23.21
N VAL A 392 0.13 -4.56 -21.94
CA VAL A 392 0.21 -5.70 -21.05
C VAL A 392 -1.18 -6.32 -20.88
N ALA A 393 -2.18 -5.54 -20.45
CA ALA A 393 -3.54 -6.04 -20.21
C ALA A 393 -4.12 -6.74 -21.45
N ILE A 394 -4.00 -6.13 -22.64
CA ILE A 394 -4.48 -6.70 -23.90
C ILE A 394 -3.82 -8.05 -24.20
N SER A 395 -2.50 -8.16 -24.01
CA SER A 395 -1.79 -9.40 -24.32
C SER A 395 -2.10 -10.55 -23.35
N THR A 396 -2.76 -10.28 -22.22
CA THR A 396 -3.31 -11.32 -21.32
C THR A 396 -4.73 -11.76 -21.69
N GLY A 397 -5.38 -11.08 -22.64
CA GLY A 397 -6.77 -11.35 -23.03
C GLY A 397 -7.82 -10.79 -22.07
N ILE A 398 -7.45 -9.85 -21.19
CA ILE A 398 -8.41 -9.17 -20.33
C ILE A 398 -9.27 -8.21 -21.14
N ASP A 399 -10.58 -8.25 -20.88
CA ASP A 399 -11.53 -7.29 -21.41
C ASP A 399 -11.29 -5.91 -20.78
N LEU A 400 -11.08 -4.90 -21.62
CA LEU A 400 -10.90 -3.51 -21.21
C LEU A 400 -12.23 -2.84 -20.82
N GLN A 401 -13.35 -3.56 -20.84
CA GLN A 401 -14.67 -3.09 -20.44
C GLN A 401 -15.11 -1.84 -21.23
N GLY A 402 -14.75 -1.78 -22.50
CA GLY A 402 -15.03 -0.64 -23.38
C GLY A 402 -14.14 0.58 -23.14
N ALA A 403 -13.18 0.53 -22.21
CA ALA A 403 -12.18 1.58 -22.03
C ALA A 403 -11.17 1.59 -23.20
N THR A 404 -10.68 2.79 -23.54
CA THR A 404 -9.64 2.95 -24.57
C THR A 404 -8.27 2.51 -24.06
N MET A 405 -7.97 2.85 -22.81
CA MET A 405 -6.75 2.48 -22.11
C MET A 405 -7.08 2.14 -20.66
N VAL A 406 -6.18 1.41 -20.00
CA VAL A 406 -6.35 0.97 -18.63
C VAL A 406 -5.11 1.26 -17.78
N THR A 407 -5.32 1.38 -16.47
CA THR A 407 -4.25 1.59 -15.48
C THR A 407 -4.63 0.97 -14.14
N SER A 408 -3.74 1.11 -13.16
CA SER A 408 -4.06 0.95 -11.74
C SER A 408 -3.48 2.13 -10.98
N LEU A 409 -4.37 2.90 -10.34
CA LEU A 409 -4.03 4.14 -9.64
C LEU A 409 -2.94 3.94 -8.57
N VAL A 410 -3.03 2.85 -7.79
CA VAL A 410 -2.10 2.64 -6.68
C VAL A 410 -0.82 1.92 -7.09
N ILE A 411 -0.84 1.13 -8.18
CA ILE A 411 0.32 0.33 -8.60
C ILE A 411 1.12 1.03 -9.70
N LEU A 412 0.46 1.41 -10.80
CA LEU A 412 1.09 2.01 -11.99
C LEU A 412 1.17 3.54 -11.89
N GLY A 413 0.47 4.13 -10.92
CA GLY A 413 0.65 5.53 -10.53
C GLY A 413 1.88 5.76 -9.66
N GLN A 414 2.57 4.70 -9.22
CA GLN A 414 3.58 4.86 -8.17
C GLN A 414 4.84 5.61 -8.66
N PRO A 415 5.19 6.81 -8.14
CA PRO A 415 6.28 7.61 -8.69
C PRO A 415 7.64 6.91 -8.72
N VAL A 416 8.02 6.19 -7.66
CA VAL A 416 9.32 5.48 -7.61
C VAL A 416 9.36 4.35 -8.63
N GLY A 417 8.27 3.58 -8.70
CA GLY A 417 8.13 2.51 -9.68
C GLY A 417 8.21 3.04 -11.11
N ALA A 418 7.47 4.12 -11.39
CA ALA A 418 7.39 4.76 -12.68
C ALA A 418 8.73 5.36 -13.14
N VAL A 419 9.43 6.11 -12.27
CA VAL A 419 10.72 6.72 -12.62
C VAL A 419 11.77 5.66 -12.94
N ILE A 420 11.85 4.59 -12.14
CA ILE A 420 12.77 3.47 -12.41
C ILE A 420 12.37 2.78 -13.71
N PHE A 421 11.09 2.49 -13.91
CA PHE A 421 10.57 1.89 -15.14
C PHE A 421 10.93 2.70 -16.38
N LEU A 422 10.69 4.02 -16.37
CA LEU A 422 10.97 4.91 -17.49
C LEU A 422 12.47 4.97 -17.80
N ALA A 423 13.33 5.01 -16.78
CA ALA A 423 14.77 4.96 -16.96
C ALA A 423 15.21 3.67 -17.66
N PHE A 424 14.67 2.52 -17.24
CA PHE A 424 14.95 1.24 -17.86
C PHE A 424 14.36 1.11 -19.27
N LEU A 425 13.20 1.70 -19.53
CA LEU A 425 12.55 1.72 -20.84
C LEU A 425 13.43 2.37 -21.92
N THR A 426 14.30 3.31 -21.54
CA THR A 426 15.28 3.92 -22.48
C THR A 426 16.29 2.93 -23.04
N GLN A 427 16.49 1.78 -22.39
CA GLN A 427 17.56 0.81 -22.65
C GLN A 427 18.97 1.41 -22.65
N ASN A 428 19.14 2.65 -22.17
CA ASN A 428 20.40 3.36 -22.16
C ASN A 428 21.20 3.00 -20.90
N PRO A 429 22.38 2.36 -21.04
CA PRO A 429 23.16 1.90 -19.90
C PRO A 429 23.65 3.05 -19.00
N ILE A 430 23.79 4.27 -19.52
CA ILE A 430 24.19 5.45 -18.73
C ILE A 430 23.05 5.87 -17.80
N ILE A 431 21.82 5.93 -18.32
CA ILE A 431 20.63 6.32 -17.54
C ILE A 431 20.33 5.24 -16.48
N ILE A 432 20.37 3.97 -16.87
CA ILE A 432 20.19 2.84 -15.96
C ILE A 432 21.29 2.82 -14.89
N GLY A 433 22.54 3.02 -15.31
CA GLY A 433 23.68 3.12 -14.40
C GLY A 433 23.52 4.26 -13.39
N ALA A 434 23.00 5.41 -13.81
CA ALA A 434 22.72 6.53 -12.91
C ALA A 434 21.67 6.17 -11.84
N VAL A 435 20.60 5.46 -12.19
CA VAL A 435 19.60 4.98 -11.21
C VAL A 435 20.22 4.06 -10.17
N VAL A 436 21.12 3.16 -10.59
CA VAL A 436 21.85 2.27 -9.67
C VAL A 436 22.86 3.05 -8.80
N VAL A 437 23.55 4.03 -9.36
CA VAL A 437 24.47 4.89 -8.59
C VAL A 437 23.71 5.69 -7.52
N VAL A 438 22.55 6.27 -7.87
CA VAL A 438 21.68 6.97 -6.90
C VAL A 438 21.27 6.02 -5.79
N TYR A 439 20.90 4.78 -6.11
CA TYR A 439 20.58 3.77 -5.12
C TYR A 439 21.75 3.53 -4.16
N VAL A 440 22.96 3.31 -4.69
CA VAL A 440 24.15 3.05 -3.87
C VAL A 440 24.47 4.25 -2.97
N ILE A 441 24.38 5.48 -3.48
CA ILE A 441 24.58 6.70 -2.68
C ILE A 441 23.55 6.75 -1.55
N CYS A 442 22.26 6.59 -1.87
CA CYS A 442 21.19 6.59 -0.88
C CYS A 442 21.39 5.48 0.16
N TYR A 443 21.75 4.27 -0.27
CA TYR A 443 22.02 3.13 0.62
C TYR A 443 23.14 3.47 1.61
N VAL A 444 24.28 3.97 1.14
CA VAL A 444 25.41 4.35 2.00
C VAL A 444 25.04 5.47 2.97
N LEU A 445 24.35 6.51 2.49
CA LEU A 445 23.95 7.65 3.33
C LEU A 445 22.93 7.25 4.39
N VAL A 446 21.92 6.46 4.03
CA VAL A 446 20.90 5.98 4.96
C VAL A 446 21.53 5.06 6.00
N HIS A 447 22.34 4.07 5.61
CA HIS A 447 22.96 3.15 6.57
C HIS A 447 23.96 3.82 7.50
N LYS A 448 24.70 4.83 7.01
CA LYS A 448 25.60 5.63 7.85
C LYS A 448 24.85 6.45 8.91
N ASN A 449 23.61 6.86 8.62
CA ASN A 449 22.83 7.77 9.45
C ASN A 449 21.52 7.15 9.99
N MET A 450 21.34 5.83 9.92
CA MET A 450 20.05 5.17 10.12
C MET A 450 19.42 5.52 11.47
N THR A 451 20.21 5.46 12.55
CA THR A 451 19.76 5.80 13.90
C THR A 451 19.28 7.24 14.00
N ALA A 452 20.04 8.19 13.45
CA ALA A 452 19.67 9.59 13.41
C ALA A 452 18.42 9.84 12.56
N ILE A 453 18.26 9.12 11.44
CA ILE A 453 17.07 9.18 10.59
C ILE A 453 15.85 8.68 11.36
N HIS A 454 15.95 7.55 12.03
CA HIS A 454 14.86 7.00 12.85
C HIS A 454 14.48 7.95 13.98
N GLU A 455 15.44 8.44 14.76
CA GLU A 455 15.18 9.43 15.82
C GLU A 455 14.55 10.71 15.27
N PHE A 456 15.03 11.18 14.12
CA PHE A 456 14.48 12.36 13.46
C PHE A 456 13.01 12.15 13.04
N ILE A 457 12.68 11.01 12.43
CA ILE A 457 11.30 10.70 12.01
C ILE A 457 10.40 10.54 13.25
N GLU A 458 10.86 9.84 14.28
CA GLU A 458 10.13 9.69 15.55
C GLU A 458 9.84 11.04 16.19
N ASN A 459 10.87 11.88 16.36
CA ASN A 459 10.73 13.20 16.95
C ASN A 459 9.85 14.11 16.10
N SER A 460 10.02 14.10 14.77
CA SER A 460 9.17 14.83 13.83
C SER A 460 7.70 14.47 13.97
N ALA A 461 7.39 13.18 14.02
CA ALA A 461 6.03 12.70 14.18
C ALA A 461 5.43 13.10 15.54
N LEU A 462 6.22 13.06 16.60
CA LEU A 462 5.78 13.33 17.98
C LEU A 462 5.89 14.81 18.39
N ASN A 463 6.49 15.68 17.59
CA ASN A 463 6.78 17.08 17.92
C ASN A 463 5.58 17.88 18.46
N HIS A 464 4.38 17.58 17.98
CA HIS A 464 3.14 18.23 18.41
C HIS A 464 2.74 17.84 19.85
N MET A 465 3.14 16.66 20.33
CA MET A 465 2.95 16.22 21.71
C MET A 465 3.92 16.95 22.64
N THR A 466 5.19 17.09 22.25
CA THR A 466 6.23 17.76 23.05
C THR A 466 5.94 19.26 23.22
N LYS A 467 5.65 19.97 22.12
CA LYS A 467 5.30 21.41 22.16
C LYS A 467 4.02 21.70 22.95
N LYS A 468 3.14 20.71 23.11
CA LYS A 468 1.91 20.83 23.89
C LYS A 468 2.15 20.71 25.39
N VAL A 469 3.10 19.87 25.80
CA VAL A 469 3.57 19.83 27.20
C VAL A 469 4.25 21.15 27.54
N GLU A 470 5.08 21.68 26.65
CA GLU A 470 5.76 22.98 26.83
C GLU A 470 4.79 24.17 26.84
N ALA A 471 3.69 24.13 26.09
CA ALA A 471 2.68 25.20 26.09
C ALA A 471 1.65 25.09 27.23
N ALA A 472 1.59 23.95 27.92
CA ALA A 472 0.71 23.72 29.07
C ALA A 472 1.42 23.87 30.42
N ALA A 473 2.76 23.90 30.41
CA ALA A 473 3.62 24.31 31.51
C ALA A 473 3.83 25.83 31.47
#